data_AF-A0A7D5RB05-F1
#
_entry.id   AF-A0A7D5RB05-F1
#
_cell.length_a   1.000
_cell.length_b   1.000
_cell.length_c   1.000
_cell.angle_alpha   90.00
_cell.angle_beta   90.00
_cell.angle_gamma   90.00
#
_symmetry.space_group_name_H-M   'P 1'
#
loop_
_entity.id
_entity.type
_entity.pdbx_description
1 polymer ?
#
loop_
_entity_poly.entity_id
_entity_poly.type
_entity_poly.pdbx_seq_one_letter_code
_entity_poly.pdbx_strand_id
1 'polypeptide(L)'
;MKSESIDILKSEIDYKLGRIEFFKERLGLLENKEDREYDQSVRRLAKLKEEVRNLLQIMKFEEAIEFNEYKEIFEKLKANA
;
A
#
# COMPACT_ATOMS: atom_id res chain seq x y z
N MET A 1 -11.39 17.05 -6.55
CA MET A 1 -10.32 17.01 -7.58
C MET A 1 -10.95 16.93 -8.98
N LYS A 2 -10.16 17.04 -10.06
CA LYS A 2 -10.65 16.69 -11.41
C LYS A 2 -10.72 15.17 -11.54
N SER A 3 -11.67 14.63 -12.29
CA SER A 3 -11.83 13.18 -12.53
C SER A 3 -10.51 12.49 -12.90
N GLU A 4 -9.76 13.07 -13.84
CA GLU A 4 -8.45 12.54 -14.27
C GLU A 4 -7.44 12.41 -13.11
N SER A 5 -7.47 13.35 -12.16
CA SER A 5 -6.59 13.32 -11.00
C SER A 5 -6.99 12.21 -10.01
N ILE A 6 -8.28 11.90 -9.90
CA ILE A 6 -8.80 10.80 -9.07
C ILE A 6 -8.39 9.46 -9.69
N ASP A 7 -8.51 9.31 -11.00
CA ASP A 7 -8.13 8.08 -11.71
C ASP A 7 -6.63 7.79 -11.59
N ILE A 8 -5.79 8.83 -11.65
CA ILE A 8 -4.35 8.72 -11.38
C ILE A 8 -4.09 8.27 -9.94
N LEU A 9 -4.79 8.86 -8.97
CA LEU A 9 -4.64 8.50 -7.55
C LEU A 9 -5.05 7.04 -7.29
N LYS A 10 -6.18 6.59 -7.84
CA LYS A 10 -6.64 5.19 -7.77
C LYS A 10 -5.60 4.24 -8.38
N SER A 11 -5.13 4.56 -9.59
CA SER A 11 -4.13 3.74 -10.29
C SER A 11 -2.83 3.60 -9.50
N GLU A 12 -2.36 4.69 -8.87
CA GLU A 12 -1.15 4.66 -8.04
C GLU A 12 -1.36 3.82 -6.77
N ILE A 13 -2.53 3.94 -6.12
CA ILE A 13 -2.89 3.12 -4.96
C ILE A 13 -2.91 1.64 -5.35
N ASP A 14 -3.61 1.28 -6.43
CA ASP A 14 -3.74 -0.10 -6.90
C ASP A 14 -2.38 -0.70 -7.28
N TYR A 15 -1.55 0.06 -7.99
CA TYR A 15 -0.19 -0.35 -8.32
C TYR A 15 0.63 -0.66 -7.06
N LYS A 16 0.62 0.23 -6.06
CA LYS A 16 1.36 0.01 -4.81
C LYS A 16 0.80 -1.14 -3.99
N LEU A 17 -0.52 -1.35 -3.99
CA LEU A 17 -1.14 -2.52 -3.36
C LEU A 17 -0.66 -3.83 -3.99
N GLY A 18 -0.59 -3.89 -5.32
CA GLY A 18 0.01 -5.04 -6.01
C GLY A 18 1.47 -5.28 -5.61
N ARG A 19 2.24 -4.21 -5.43
CA ARG A 19 3.63 -4.30 -4.93
C ARG A 19 3.72 -4.80 -3.48
N ILE A 20 2.76 -4.41 -2.62
CA ILE A 20 2.67 -4.91 -1.25
C ILE A 20 2.46 -6.42 -1.24
N GLU A 21 1.50 -6.92 -2.02
CA GLU A 21 1.23 -8.36 -2.11
C GLU A 21 2.44 -9.12 -2.66
N PHE A 22 3.09 -8.61 -3.71
CA PHE A 22 4.34 -9.18 -4.23
C PHE A 22 5.42 -9.34 -3.14
N PHE A 23 5.65 -8.30 -2.32
CA PHE A 23 6.65 -8.39 -1.26
C PHE A 23 6.23 -9.30 -0.11
N LYS A 24 4.94 -9.39 0.22
CA LYS A 24 4.44 -10.36 1.22
C LYS A 24 4.69 -11.79 0.74
N GLU A 25 4.34 -12.10 -0.50
CA GLU A 25 4.58 -13.42 -1.10
C GLU A 25 6.07 -13.74 -1.13
N ARG A 26 6.90 -12.82 -1.62
CA ARG A 26 8.36 -13.00 -1.65
C ARG A 26 8.93 -13.28 -0.27
N LEU A 27 8.55 -12.49 0.74
CA LEU A 27 9.00 -12.70 2.13
C LEU A 27 8.51 -14.02 2.72
N GLY A 28 7.37 -14.54 2.26
CA GLY A 28 6.86 -15.85 2.65
C GLY A 28 7.64 -17.02 2.02
N LEU A 29 8.28 -16.80 0.86
CA LEU A 29 9.07 -17.79 0.14
C LEU A 29 10.55 -17.82 0.57
N LEU A 30 11.05 -16.74 1.18
CA LEU A 30 12.44 -16.68 1.64
C LEU A 30 12.64 -17.55 2.89
N GLU A 31 13.47 -18.59 2.75
CA GLU A 31 13.82 -19.51 3.84
C GLU A 31 14.74 -18.85 4.89
N ASN A 32 15.69 -18.02 4.43
CA ASN A 32 16.63 -17.31 5.31
C ASN A 32 16.17 -15.88 5.57
N LYS A 33 15.73 -15.60 6.80
CA LYS A 33 15.23 -14.29 7.23
C LYS A 33 16.31 -13.34 7.75
N GLU A 34 17.57 -13.75 7.69
CA GLU A 34 18.72 -12.96 8.12
C GLU A 34 19.57 -12.48 6.93
N ASP A 35 19.18 -12.85 5.70
CA ASP A 35 19.88 -12.39 4.52
C ASP A 35 19.53 -10.92 4.19
N ARG A 36 20.44 -10.31 3.43
CA ARG A 36 20.30 -8.91 3.01
C ARG A 36 19.06 -8.69 2.15
N GLU A 37 18.59 -9.70 1.43
CA GLU A 37 17.45 -9.61 0.52
C GLU A 37 16.13 -9.54 1.27
N TYR A 38 15.98 -10.37 2.30
CA TYR A 38 14.88 -10.36 3.26
C TYR A 38 14.81 -8.99 3.93
N ASP A 39 15.93 -8.52 4.45
CA ASP A 39 16.05 -7.22 5.10
C ASP A 39 15.61 -6.06 4.20
N GLN A 40 16.06 -6.07 2.94
CA GLN A 40 15.64 -5.09 1.94
C GLN A 40 14.16 -5.19 1.60
N SER A 41 13.63 -6.42 1.49
CA SER A 41 12.24 -6.68 1.15
C SER A 41 11.29 -6.24 2.26
N VAL A 42 11.65 -6.47 3.53
CA VAL A 42 10.91 -5.95 4.70
C VAL A 42 10.87 -4.43 4.69
N ARG A 43 12.01 -3.76 4.50
CA ARG A 43 12.07 -2.29 4.47
C ARG A 43 11.24 -1.70 3.31
N ARG A 44 11.32 -2.31 2.12
CA ARG A 44 10.51 -1.91 0.96
C ARG A 44 9.02 -2.10 1.21
N LEU A 45 8.63 -3.23 1.80
CA LEU A 45 7.24 -3.50 2.18
C LEU A 45 6.71 -2.46 3.17
N ALA A 46 7.50 -2.13 4.21
CA ALA A 46 7.12 -1.13 5.20
C ALA A 46 6.90 0.25 4.54
N LYS A 47 7.85 0.68 3.69
CA LYS A 47 7.73 1.94 2.96
C LYS A 47 6.50 1.99 2.05
N LEU A 48 6.21 0.90 1.32
CA LEU A 48 5.02 0.83 0.46
C LEU A 48 3.72 0.94 1.27
N LYS A 49 3.64 0.26 2.43
CA LYS A 49 2.48 0.37 3.32
C LYS A 49 2.27 1.81 3.80
N GLU A 50 3.35 2.50 4.16
CA GLU A 50 3.30 3.92 4.57
C GLU A 50 2.84 4.82 3.42
N GLU A 51 3.42 4.67 2.23
CA GLU A 51 3.04 5.43 1.03
C GLU A 51 1.56 5.23 0.70
N VAL A 52 1.07 3.98 0.66
CA VAL A 52 -0.35 3.68 0.40
C VAL A 52 -1.24 4.28 1.48
N ARG A 53 -0.87 4.17 2.76
CA ARG A 53 -1.63 4.78 3.86
C ARG A 53 -1.75 6.29 3.68
N ASN A 54 -0.68 6.97 3.26
CA ASN A 54 -0.69 8.41 3.03
C ASN A 54 -1.59 8.78 1.84
N LEU A 55 -1.52 8.05 0.73
CA LEU A 55 -2.39 8.26 -0.43
C LEU A 55 -3.87 8.05 -0.08
N LEU A 56 -4.18 6.99 0.67
CA LEU A 56 -5.53 6.72 1.15
C LEU A 56 -6.02 7.78 2.13
N GLN A 57 -5.14 8.35 2.94
CA GLN A 57 -5.47 9.46 3.83
C GLN A 57 -5.80 10.73 3.06
N ILE A 58 -5.09 11.03 1.97
CA ILE A 58 -5.41 12.12 1.04
C ILE A 58 -6.76 11.86 0.37
N MET A 59 -6.96 10.68 -0.22
CA MET A 59 -8.23 10.30 -0.85
C MET A 59 -9.40 10.42 0.14
N LYS A 60 -9.23 10.00 1.40
CA LYS A 60 -10.26 10.14 2.43
C LYS A 60 -10.71 11.60 2.65
N PHE A 61 -9.80 12.56 2.54
CA PHE A 61 -10.11 13.98 2.74
C PHE A 61 -10.66 14.63 1.48
N GLU A 62 -10.15 14.26 0.31
CA GLU A 62 -10.45 14.93 -0.95
C GLU A 62 -11.60 14.28 -1.71
N GLU A 63 -11.79 12.95 -1.59
CA GLU A 63 -12.67 12.11 -2.41
C GLU A 63 -13.30 10.98 -1.58
N ALA A 64 -14.20 11.34 -0.66
CA ALA A 64 -14.76 10.42 0.33
C ALA A 64 -15.61 9.28 -0.26
N ILE A 65 -16.17 9.47 -1.46
CA ILE A 65 -17.00 8.44 -2.13
C ILE A 65 -16.10 7.30 -2.60
N GLU A 66 -15.04 7.63 -3.33
CA GLU A 66 -14.04 6.74 -3.91
C GLU A 66 -13.22 6.05 -2.82
N PHE A 67 -12.94 6.76 -1.72
CA PHE A 67 -12.28 6.17 -0.55
C PHE A 67 -13.02 4.94 0.01
N ASN A 68 -14.34 4.83 -0.15
CA ASN A 68 -15.10 3.68 0.36
C ASN A 68 -14.62 2.35 -0.23
N GLU A 69 -14.16 2.34 -1.48
CA GLU A 69 -13.57 1.16 -2.13
C GLU A 69 -12.34 0.64 -1.38
N TYR A 70 -11.60 1.54 -0.74
CA TYR A 70 -10.33 1.24 -0.06
C TYR A 70 -10.44 1.23 1.46
N LYS A 71 -11.62 1.46 2.03
CA LYS A 71 -11.82 1.64 3.47
C LYS A 71 -11.29 0.47 4.28
N GLU A 72 -11.57 -0.77 3.86
CA GLU A 72 -11.09 -1.96 4.55
C GLU A 72 -9.57 -2.09 4.51
N ILE A 73 -8.96 -1.77 3.37
CA ILE A 73 -7.51 -1.79 3.17
C ILE A 73 -6.86 -0.76 4.10
N PHE A 74 -7.43 0.44 4.17
CA PHE A 74 -6.94 1.51 5.04
C PHE A 74 -6.94 1.11 6.52
N GLU A 75 -8.03 0.49 7.00
CA GLU A 75 -8.10 0.02 8.38
C GLU A 75 -7.13 -1.15 8.66
N LYS A 76 -6.96 -2.08 7.69
CA LYS A 76 -5.94 -3.15 7.80
C LYS A 76 -4.52 -2.58 7.88
N LEU A 77 -4.22 -1.53 7.12
CA LEU A 77 -2.90 -0.87 7.17
C LEU A 77 -2.66 -0.11 8.47
N LYS A 78 -3.71 0.42 9.12
CA LYS A 78 -3.63 1.04 10.45
C LYS A 78 -3.41 0.04 11.58
N ALA A 79 -4.07 -1.11 11.54
CA ALA A 79 -3.95 -2.13 12.59
C ALA A 79 -2.55 -2.79 12.63
N ASN A 80 -1.77 -2.67 11.56
CA ASN A 80 -0.43 -3.22 11.41
C ASN A 80 0.69 -2.16 11.47
N ALA A 81 0.38 -0.94 11.94
CA ALA A 81 1.32 0.17 12.12
C ALA A 81 1.60 0.40 13.61
#